data_AF-A0A9L0SJC5-F1
#
_entry.id   AF-A0A9L0SJC5-F1
#
_cell.length_a   1.000
_cell.length_b   1.000
_cell.length_c   1.000
_cell.angle_alpha   90.00
_cell.angle_beta   90.00
_cell.angle_gamma   90.00
#
_symmetry.space_group_name_H-M   'P 1'
#
loop_
_entity.id
_entity.type
_entity.pdbx_description
1 polymer ?
#
loop_
_entity_poly.entity_id
_entity_poly.type
_entity_poly.pdbx_seq_one_letter_code
_entity_poly.pdbx_strand_id
1 'polypeptide(L)'
;MATPVNGAHENADLWSSHDKMMAQPLKDSDTEVYNIIKKESNRQRVGLELIASENFASRAVLEALGSCLNNKYSEGYPGQRYYGGTEFIDELELLCQKRALQLYDLDPQCWGVNVQPYSGSPANFAVYTALVEPHGRIMGLDLPDGGHLTHGFMTDKKKISATSIFFESMPYKSCWRAFYLTPGGNTVAWCVSATPISFCSSFLVPSRQVVEPCPWNPSVHPGPVSDTWLSMPLVQAEYTGTPLALKPWSGASPCLHGSAE
;
A
#
# COMPACT_ATOMS: atom_id res chain seq x y z
N MET A 1 38.37 53.40 -27.66
CA MET A 1 36.98 52.96 -27.90
C MET A 1 36.70 51.84 -26.91
N ALA A 2 35.92 52.13 -25.87
CA ALA A 2 35.48 51.10 -24.94
C ALA A 2 34.48 50.20 -25.66
N THR A 3 34.71 48.89 -25.66
CA THR A 3 33.72 47.91 -26.07
C THR A 3 32.50 48.04 -25.15
N PRO A 4 31.27 48.15 -25.69
CA PRO A 4 30.09 48.18 -24.86
C PRO A 4 29.97 46.84 -24.13
N VAL A 5 29.78 46.88 -22.82
CA VAL A 5 29.40 45.70 -22.03
C VAL A 5 27.95 45.38 -22.41
N ASN A 6 27.78 44.57 -23.46
CA ASN A 6 26.47 44.01 -23.81
C ASN A 6 26.06 43.05 -22.68
N GLY A 7 24.94 43.32 -22.00
CA GLY A 7 24.31 42.33 -21.11
C GLY A 7 23.58 42.84 -19.86
N ALA A 8 23.58 44.14 -19.55
CA ALA A 8 22.99 44.60 -18.28
C ALA A 8 21.45 44.73 -18.29
N HIS A 9 20.82 45.07 -19.43
CA HIS A 9 19.37 45.32 -19.50
C HIS A 9 18.55 44.07 -19.87
N GLU A 10 19.00 43.24 -20.82
CA GLU A 10 18.28 42.01 -21.22
C GLU A 10 18.17 40.99 -20.07
N ASN A 11 19.14 40.99 -19.16
CA ASN A 11 19.23 40.02 -18.08
C ASN A 11 18.16 40.30 -17.00
N ALA A 12 17.94 41.56 -16.61
CA ALA A 12 16.98 41.92 -15.55
C ALA A 12 15.53 41.60 -15.92
N ASP A 13 15.15 41.85 -17.18
CA ASP A 13 13.80 41.56 -17.67
C ASP A 13 13.54 40.04 -17.71
N LEU A 14 14.54 39.24 -18.11
CA LEU A 14 14.50 37.78 -18.08
C LEU A 14 14.34 37.22 -16.66
N TRP A 15 15.14 37.67 -15.68
CA TRP A 15 14.97 37.24 -14.28
C TRP A 15 13.61 37.62 -13.73
N SER A 16 13.12 38.82 -14.04
CA SER A 16 11.76 39.24 -13.62
C SER A 16 10.67 38.35 -14.23
N SER A 17 10.86 37.89 -15.47
CA SER A 17 9.92 36.97 -16.13
C SER A 17 9.97 35.57 -15.55
N HIS A 18 11.16 35.09 -15.17
CA HIS A 18 11.35 33.81 -14.51
C HIS A 18 10.63 33.79 -13.15
N ASP A 19 10.80 34.84 -12.35
CA ASP A 19 10.13 34.94 -11.06
C ASP A 19 8.60 34.96 -11.20
N LYS A 20 8.09 35.63 -12.23
CA LYS A 20 6.66 35.60 -12.58
C LYS A 20 6.21 34.19 -12.97
N MET A 21 6.98 33.48 -13.79
CA MET A 21 6.68 32.10 -14.22
C MET A 21 6.55 31.17 -13.01
N MET A 22 7.44 31.26 -12.02
CA MET A 22 7.43 30.40 -10.84
C MET A 22 6.20 30.60 -9.94
N ALA A 23 5.54 31.76 -10.01
CA ALA A 23 4.34 32.08 -9.23
C ALA A 23 3.05 32.06 -10.06
N GLN A 24 3.13 31.82 -11.37
CA GLN A 24 2.01 31.92 -12.28
C GLN A 24 1.01 30.77 -12.05
N PRO A 25 -0.31 31.03 -11.98
CA PRO A 25 -1.31 29.98 -11.90
C PRO A 25 -1.28 29.06 -13.13
N LEU A 26 -1.55 27.76 -12.93
CA LEU A 26 -1.58 26.76 -14.01
C LEU A 26 -2.45 27.17 -15.20
N LYS A 27 -3.60 27.81 -14.95
CA LYS A 27 -4.52 28.28 -16.01
C LYS A 27 -3.83 29.18 -17.04
N ASP A 28 -2.91 30.01 -16.56
CA ASP A 28 -2.23 31.02 -17.38
C ASP A 28 -0.84 30.52 -17.83
N SER A 29 -0.17 29.71 -17.00
CA SER A 29 1.16 29.14 -17.30
C SER A 29 1.09 28.02 -18.35
N ASP A 30 0.08 27.15 -18.28
CA ASP A 30 -0.11 26.03 -19.20
C ASP A 30 -1.60 25.80 -19.44
N THR A 31 -2.13 26.55 -20.41
CA THR A 31 -3.55 26.47 -20.79
C THR A 31 -3.92 25.11 -21.41
N GLU A 32 -2.96 24.40 -22.02
CA GLU A 32 -3.22 23.10 -22.63
C GLU A 32 -3.49 22.04 -21.55
N VAL A 33 -2.59 21.93 -20.57
CA VAL A 33 -2.75 21.02 -19.42
C VAL A 33 -3.99 21.40 -18.60
N TYR A 34 -4.21 22.69 -18.34
CA TYR A 34 -5.41 23.14 -17.63
C TYR A 34 -6.71 22.68 -18.32
N ASN A 35 -6.78 22.78 -19.65
CA ASN A 35 -7.94 22.34 -20.42
C ASN A 35 -8.13 20.82 -20.40
N ILE A 36 -7.04 20.05 -20.41
CA ILE A 36 -7.10 18.58 -20.27
C ILE A 36 -7.70 18.21 -18.89
N ILE A 37 -7.21 18.83 -17.81
CA ILE A 37 -7.74 18.60 -16.45
C ILE A 37 -9.23 18.96 -16.36
N LYS A 38 -9.67 20.06 -16.98
CA LYS A 38 -11.09 20.43 -17.02
C LYS A 38 -11.95 19.40 -17.77
N LYS A 39 -11.45 18.86 -18.89
CA LYS A 39 -12.14 17.81 -19.64
C LYS A 39 -12.27 16.53 -18.82
N GLU A 40 -11.20 16.10 -18.13
CA GLU A 40 -11.22 14.91 -17.28
C GLU A 40 -12.14 15.09 -16.06
N SER A 41 -12.08 16.25 -15.39
CA SER A 41 -13.01 16.58 -14.30
C SER A 41 -14.48 16.51 -14.74
N ASN A 42 -14.79 16.96 -15.96
CA ASN A 42 -16.14 16.84 -16.50
C ASN A 42 -16.52 15.39 -16.84
N ARG A 43 -15.59 14.58 -17.38
CA ARG A 43 -15.80 13.15 -17.65
C ARG A 43 -16.24 12.43 -16.37
N GLN A 44 -15.47 12.59 -15.29
CA GLN A 44 -15.76 11.99 -13.98
C GLN A 44 -17.11 12.44 -13.41
N ARG A 45 -17.50 13.71 -13.64
CA ARG A 45 -18.76 14.26 -13.12
C ARG A 45 -20.01 13.66 -13.79
N VAL A 46 -19.92 13.31 -15.07
CA VAL A 46 -21.06 12.81 -15.86
C VAL A 46 -21.05 11.30 -16.06
N GLY A 47 -19.95 10.64 -15.71
CA GLY A 47 -19.77 9.20 -15.80
C GLY A 47 -20.28 8.47 -14.55
N LEU A 48 -20.70 7.22 -14.75
CA LEU A 48 -20.88 6.26 -13.66
C LEU A 48 -19.62 5.39 -13.59
N GLU A 49 -18.74 5.71 -12.65
CA GLU A 49 -17.49 4.97 -12.47
C GLU A 49 -17.76 3.66 -11.72
N LEU A 50 -17.60 2.53 -12.42
CA LEU A 50 -17.83 1.17 -11.91
C LEU A 50 -16.55 0.33 -11.84
N ILE A 51 -15.39 0.95 -12.05
CA ILE A 51 -14.08 0.30 -11.90
C ILE A 51 -13.78 0.16 -10.41
N ALA A 52 -13.74 -1.06 -9.90
CA ALA A 52 -13.68 -1.36 -8.46
C ALA A 52 -12.45 -0.75 -7.74
N SER A 53 -11.36 -0.49 -8.46
CA SER A 53 -10.13 0.08 -7.91
C SER A 53 -10.09 1.62 -7.96
N GLU A 54 -11.04 2.26 -8.63
CA GLU A 54 -11.09 3.72 -8.72
C GLU A 54 -11.90 4.32 -7.56
N ASN A 55 -11.53 5.52 -7.14
CA ASN A 55 -12.24 6.27 -6.10
C ASN A 55 -11.91 7.77 -6.20
N PHE A 56 -12.72 8.62 -5.54
CA PHE A 56 -12.50 10.06 -5.47
C PHE A 56 -11.85 10.46 -4.15
N ALA A 57 -10.64 11.00 -4.22
CA ALA A 57 -9.94 11.51 -3.05
C ALA A 57 -10.64 12.77 -2.49
N SER A 58 -10.58 12.95 -1.17
CA SER A 58 -11.11 14.16 -0.54
C SER A 58 -10.30 15.39 -0.93
N ARG A 59 -10.95 16.56 -0.93
CA ARG A 59 -10.29 17.84 -1.20
C ARG A 59 -9.09 18.09 -0.28
N ALA A 60 -9.19 17.74 0.99
CA ALA A 60 -8.11 17.92 1.96
C ALA A 60 -6.84 17.14 1.58
N VAL A 61 -7.00 15.92 1.05
CA VAL A 61 -5.85 15.11 0.56
C VAL A 61 -5.22 15.76 -0.67
N LEU A 62 -6.03 16.23 -1.62
CA LEU A 62 -5.54 16.89 -2.83
C LEU A 62 -4.82 18.21 -2.53
N GLU A 63 -5.29 18.98 -1.55
CA GLU A 63 -4.62 20.20 -1.09
C GLU A 63 -3.25 19.91 -0.48
N ALA A 64 -3.12 18.83 0.30
CA ALA A 64 -1.83 18.41 0.86
C ALA A 64 -0.82 17.98 -0.21
N LEU A 65 -1.26 17.28 -1.26
CA LEU A 65 -0.42 16.88 -2.40
C LEU A 65 0.17 18.08 -3.15
N GLY A 66 -0.54 19.21 -3.19
CA GLY A 66 -0.07 20.45 -3.83
C GLY A 66 0.73 21.38 -2.90
N SER A 67 1.09 20.93 -1.69
CA SER A 67 1.77 21.77 -0.69
C SER A 67 3.28 21.90 -0.91
N CYS A 68 3.93 22.75 -0.11
CA CYS A 68 5.38 22.95 -0.14
C CYS A 68 6.20 21.73 0.30
N LEU A 69 5.57 20.68 0.82
CA LEU A 69 6.23 19.43 1.18
C LEU A 69 6.95 18.77 -0.01
N ASN A 70 6.47 19.01 -1.24
CA ASN A 70 7.11 18.56 -2.47
C ASN A 70 8.55 19.08 -2.65
N ASN A 71 8.93 20.14 -1.95
CA ASN A 71 10.24 20.76 -2.09
C ASN A 71 11.32 20.08 -1.25
N LYS A 72 10.94 19.25 -0.26
CA LYS A 72 11.88 18.78 0.75
C LYS A 72 12.39 17.37 0.45
N TYR A 73 13.71 17.26 0.35
CA TYR A 73 14.43 16.00 0.26
C TYR A 73 14.78 15.47 1.66
N SER A 74 14.46 14.21 1.97
CA SER A 74 14.49 13.68 3.34
C SER A 74 14.85 12.18 3.42
N GLU A 75 15.91 11.78 2.70
CA GLU A 75 16.40 10.39 2.73
C GLU A 75 16.69 9.89 4.16
N GLY A 76 16.34 8.63 4.42
CA GLY A 76 16.44 7.99 5.72
C GLY A 76 15.07 7.86 6.40
N TYR A 77 15.10 7.68 7.73
CA TYR A 77 13.90 7.59 8.57
C TYR A 77 13.95 8.67 9.67
N PRO A 78 12.82 8.99 10.31
CA PRO A 78 12.80 9.93 11.43
C PRO A 78 13.87 9.62 12.49
N GLY A 79 14.64 10.64 12.90
CA GLY A 79 15.75 10.50 13.84
C GLY A 79 17.07 9.98 13.24
N GLN A 80 17.07 9.44 12.02
CA GLN A 80 18.28 9.02 11.28
C GLN A 80 18.19 9.46 9.80
N ARG A 81 18.19 10.77 9.60
CA ARG A 81 18.18 11.39 8.27
C ARG A 81 19.61 11.65 7.77
N TYR A 82 19.82 11.53 6.47
CA TYR A 82 21.10 11.87 5.84
C TYR A 82 21.32 13.39 5.70
N TYR A 83 20.23 14.18 5.68
CA TYR A 83 20.28 15.64 5.54
C TYR A 83 19.56 16.34 6.70
N GLY A 84 19.95 17.59 6.97
CA GLY A 84 19.34 18.42 8.00
C GLY A 84 18.04 19.13 7.58
N GLY A 85 17.40 19.80 8.55
CA GLY A 85 16.18 20.60 8.34
C GLY A 85 14.95 19.75 8.04
N THR A 86 14.80 18.61 8.72
CA THR A 86 13.72 17.63 8.53
C THR A 86 12.76 17.63 9.72
N GLU A 87 12.78 18.64 10.59
CA GLU A 87 12.03 18.62 11.86
C GLU A 87 10.53 18.39 11.62
N PHE A 88 9.96 19.13 10.66
CA PHE A 88 8.55 19.02 10.30
C PHE A 88 8.24 17.81 9.40
N ILE A 89 9.23 17.28 8.67
CA ILE A 89 9.05 16.06 7.89
C ILE A 89 8.99 14.85 8.82
N ASP A 90 9.83 14.83 9.85
CA ASP A 90 9.83 13.79 10.88
C ASP A 90 8.51 13.82 11.66
N GLU A 91 8.01 15.01 12.02
CA GLU A 91 6.68 15.17 12.63
C GLU A 91 5.58 14.56 11.74
N LEU A 92 5.59 14.88 10.44
CA LEU A 92 4.62 14.37 9.47
C LEU A 92 4.69 12.84 9.32
N GLU A 93 5.89 12.30 9.14
CA GLU A 93 6.08 10.86 8.91
C GLU A 93 5.70 10.06 10.17
N LEU A 94 6.10 10.49 11.36
CA LEU A 94 5.72 9.86 12.62
C LEU A 94 4.20 9.94 12.86
N LEU A 95 3.57 11.07 12.52
CA LEU A 95 2.11 11.21 12.60
C LEU A 95 1.41 10.24 11.63
N CYS A 96 1.92 10.10 10.40
CA CYS A 96 1.40 9.19 9.39
C CYS A 96 1.49 7.73 9.87
N GLN A 97 2.66 7.31 10.35
CA GLN A 97 2.89 5.97 10.88
C GLN A 97 1.96 5.67 12.07
N LYS A 98 1.86 6.61 13.02
CA LYS A 98 0.95 6.48 14.17
C LYS A 98 -0.50 6.31 13.72
N ARG A 99 -0.98 7.14 12.79
CA ARG A 99 -2.35 7.06 12.28
C ARG A 99 -2.61 5.77 11.49
N ALA A 100 -1.63 5.27 10.76
CA ALA A 100 -1.75 4.00 10.05
C ALA A 100 -1.95 2.82 11.02
N LEU A 101 -1.16 2.74 12.09
CA LEU A 101 -1.34 1.71 13.12
C LEU A 101 -2.69 1.85 13.84
N GLN A 102 -3.10 3.08 14.16
CA GLN A 102 -4.40 3.36 14.78
C GLN A 102 -5.58 2.99 13.89
N LEU A 103 -5.49 3.24 12.58
CA LEU A 103 -6.55 2.93 11.62
C LEU A 103 -6.89 1.44 11.60
N TYR A 104 -5.89 0.58 11.80
CA TYR A 104 -6.02 -0.87 11.78
C TYR A 104 -6.04 -1.52 13.18
N ASP A 105 -6.17 -0.70 14.24
CA ASP A 105 -6.21 -1.15 15.63
C ASP A 105 -5.03 -2.06 16.03
N LEU A 106 -3.82 -1.65 15.61
CA LEU A 106 -2.61 -2.44 15.82
C LEU A 106 -1.80 -1.93 17.02
N ASP A 107 -1.37 -2.86 17.86
CA ASP A 107 -0.45 -2.57 18.94
C ASP A 107 0.94 -2.19 18.37
N PRO A 108 1.44 -0.96 18.62
CA PRO A 108 2.74 -0.53 18.14
C PRO A 108 3.92 -1.31 18.74
N GLN A 109 3.72 -2.08 19.82
CA GLN A 109 4.74 -3.00 20.34
C GLN A 109 4.88 -4.25 19.47
N CYS A 110 3.79 -4.65 18.80
CA CYS A 110 3.73 -5.84 17.97
C CYS A 110 3.85 -5.54 16.47
N TRP A 111 3.59 -4.29 16.05
CA TRP A 111 3.53 -3.90 14.65
C TRP A 111 4.32 -2.63 14.37
N GLY A 112 5.15 -2.69 13.34
CA GLY A 112 5.74 -1.52 12.69
C GLY A 112 5.02 -1.19 11.39
N VAL A 113 5.21 0.03 10.88
CA VAL A 113 4.68 0.44 9.57
C VAL A 113 5.70 1.22 8.77
N ASN A 114 5.78 0.94 7.47
CA ASN A 114 6.52 1.74 6.50
C ASN A 114 5.53 2.47 5.57
N VAL A 115 5.64 3.79 5.52
CA VAL A 115 4.76 4.70 4.75
C VAL A 115 5.48 5.36 3.56
N GLN A 116 6.71 4.95 3.24
CA GLN A 116 7.51 5.48 2.15
C GLN A 116 7.31 4.82 0.75
N PRO A 117 6.76 3.59 0.59
CA PRO A 117 6.58 3.03 -0.74
C PRO A 117 5.70 3.90 -1.66
N TYR A 118 6.22 4.23 -2.85
CA TYR A 118 5.56 5.15 -3.78
C TYR A 118 4.19 4.67 -4.30
N SER A 119 3.98 3.36 -4.35
CA SER A 119 2.72 2.73 -4.76
C SER A 119 2.69 1.26 -4.32
N GLY A 120 1.60 0.54 -4.60
CA GLY A 120 1.44 -0.86 -4.23
C GLY A 120 2.46 -1.80 -4.90
N SER A 121 2.78 -1.57 -6.18
CA SER A 121 3.73 -2.45 -6.90
C SER A 121 5.16 -2.39 -6.35
N PRO A 122 5.76 -1.20 -6.12
CA PRO A 122 7.05 -1.10 -5.43
C PRO A 122 7.01 -1.61 -3.98
N ALA A 123 5.88 -1.45 -3.27
CA ALA A 123 5.74 -1.97 -1.91
C ALA A 123 5.94 -3.49 -1.88
N ASN A 124 5.19 -4.24 -2.71
CA ASN A 124 5.33 -5.70 -2.78
C ASN A 124 6.76 -6.11 -3.17
N PHE A 125 7.37 -5.43 -4.14
CA PHE A 125 8.72 -5.74 -4.58
C PHE A 125 9.78 -5.51 -3.49
N ALA A 126 9.63 -4.45 -2.69
CA ALA A 126 10.49 -4.18 -1.54
C ALA A 126 10.41 -5.30 -0.49
N VAL A 127 9.21 -5.84 -0.23
CA VAL A 127 9.01 -6.97 0.68
C VAL A 127 9.73 -8.22 0.20
N TYR A 128 9.56 -8.58 -1.07
CA TYR A 128 10.23 -9.75 -1.63
C TYR A 128 11.75 -9.58 -1.60
N THR A 129 12.24 -8.39 -1.91
CA THR A 129 13.68 -8.08 -1.86
C THR A 129 14.22 -8.23 -0.43
N ALA A 130 13.45 -7.83 0.58
CA ALA A 130 13.84 -7.89 1.98
C ALA A 130 13.78 -9.30 2.59
N LEU A 131 12.82 -10.14 2.17
CA LEU A 131 12.50 -11.41 2.85
C LEU A 131 12.79 -12.67 2.03
N VAL A 132 12.72 -12.60 0.69
CA VAL A 132 12.75 -13.77 -0.19
C VAL A 132 14.12 -13.96 -0.83
N GLU A 133 14.87 -12.87 -1.04
CA GLU A 133 16.13 -12.83 -1.78
C GLU A 133 16.01 -13.23 -3.27
N PRO A 134 16.98 -12.87 -4.13
CA PRO A 134 16.93 -13.23 -5.55
C PRO A 134 16.77 -14.73 -5.78
N HIS A 135 15.89 -15.11 -6.71
CA HIS A 135 15.51 -16.51 -7.02
C HIS A 135 14.84 -17.28 -5.89
N GLY A 136 14.52 -16.64 -4.77
CA GLY A 136 13.66 -17.23 -3.75
C GLY A 136 12.24 -17.48 -4.29
N ARG A 137 11.53 -18.38 -3.63
CA ARG A 137 10.26 -18.92 -4.11
C ARG A 137 9.05 -18.16 -3.57
N ILE A 138 8.12 -17.80 -4.44
CA ILE A 138 6.88 -17.06 -4.11
C ILE A 138 5.66 -17.81 -4.64
N MET A 139 4.60 -17.91 -3.84
CA MET A 139 3.28 -18.33 -4.33
C MET A 139 2.27 -17.19 -4.22
N GLY A 140 1.54 -16.96 -5.31
CA GLY A 140 0.47 -15.97 -5.42
C GLY A 140 -0.73 -16.49 -6.21
N LEU A 141 -1.89 -15.85 -6.11
CA LEU A 141 -3.06 -16.21 -6.91
C LEU A 141 -2.79 -15.95 -8.39
N ASP A 142 -3.16 -16.91 -9.26
CA ASP A 142 -3.00 -16.79 -10.72
C ASP A 142 -3.73 -15.54 -11.25
N LEU A 143 -3.14 -14.85 -12.24
CA LEU A 143 -3.68 -13.58 -12.74
C LEU A 143 -5.09 -13.73 -13.35
N PRO A 144 -5.40 -14.76 -14.15
CA PRO A 144 -6.75 -14.98 -14.67
C PRO A 144 -7.78 -15.35 -13.59
N ASP A 145 -7.31 -15.77 -12.41
CA ASP A 145 -8.15 -16.19 -11.28
C ASP A 145 -8.39 -15.04 -10.28
N GLY A 146 -8.03 -13.81 -10.64
CA GLY A 146 -8.19 -12.62 -9.81
C GLY A 146 -6.92 -12.20 -9.06
N GLY A 147 -5.77 -12.78 -9.39
CA GLY A 147 -4.47 -12.33 -8.91
C GLY A 147 -4.07 -10.93 -9.39
N HIS A 148 -2.92 -10.45 -8.94
CA HIS A 148 -2.35 -9.17 -9.37
C HIS A 148 -0.96 -9.40 -9.97
N LEU A 149 -0.54 -8.56 -10.94
CA LEU A 149 0.73 -8.70 -11.67
C LEU A 149 1.95 -8.82 -10.75
N THR A 150 1.93 -8.15 -9.60
CA THR A 150 3.05 -8.11 -8.65
C THR A 150 3.16 -9.38 -7.80
N HIS A 151 2.18 -10.29 -7.86
CA HIS A 151 2.22 -11.57 -7.13
C HIS A 151 2.93 -12.67 -7.93
N GLY A 152 3.45 -12.34 -9.12
CA GLY A 152 4.09 -13.28 -10.02
C GLY A 152 3.19 -13.61 -11.20
N PHE A 153 3.58 -13.15 -12.38
CA PHE A 153 2.94 -13.47 -13.64
C PHE A 153 3.98 -13.82 -14.71
N MET A 154 3.82 -15.03 -15.26
CA MET A 154 4.62 -15.55 -16.37
C MET A 154 3.74 -16.40 -17.28
N THR A 155 4.14 -16.48 -18.54
CA THR A 155 3.57 -17.36 -19.56
C THR A 155 4.58 -18.49 -19.83
N ASP A 156 4.17 -19.54 -20.54
CA ASP A 156 5.04 -20.68 -20.91
C ASP A 156 6.35 -20.25 -21.57
N LYS A 157 6.36 -19.10 -22.25
CA LYS A 157 7.51 -18.62 -23.03
C LYS A 157 8.23 -17.44 -22.39
N LYS A 158 7.60 -16.73 -21.45
CA LYS A 158 8.13 -15.45 -20.97
C LYS A 158 7.65 -15.10 -19.57
N LYS A 159 8.61 -14.73 -18.71
CA LYS A 159 8.38 -14.05 -17.42
C LYS A 159 7.95 -12.59 -17.70
N ILE A 160 6.76 -12.21 -17.24
CA ILE A 160 6.14 -10.91 -17.57
C ILE A 160 6.36 -9.91 -16.43
N SER A 161 5.97 -10.29 -15.21
CA SER A 161 6.15 -9.44 -14.03
C SER A 161 7.62 -9.39 -13.61
N ALA A 162 8.05 -8.24 -13.06
CA ALA A 162 9.36 -8.14 -12.42
C ALA A 162 9.53 -9.18 -11.30
N THR A 163 8.46 -9.47 -10.56
CA THR A 163 8.44 -10.53 -9.55
C THR A 163 8.89 -11.87 -10.13
N SER A 164 8.32 -12.32 -11.24
CA SER A 164 8.71 -13.58 -11.87
C SER A 164 10.10 -13.56 -12.50
N ILE A 165 10.64 -12.37 -12.82
CA ILE A 165 12.01 -12.22 -13.36
C ILE A 165 13.05 -12.38 -12.26
N PHE A 166 12.88 -11.70 -11.13
CA PHE A 166 13.85 -11.67 -10.03
C PHE A 166 13.64 -12.79 -9.00
N PHE A 167 12.43 -13.36 -8.92
CA PHE A 167 12.06 -14.43 -8.00
C PHE A 167 11.46 -15.61 -8.77
N GLU A 168 11.41 -16.79 -8.15
CA GLU A 168 10.77 -17.97 -8.72
C GLU A 168 9.30 -18.07 -8.25
N SER A 169 8.38 -17.58 -9.07
CA SER A 169 6.94 -17.54 -8.76
C SER A 169 6.21 -18.78 -9.26
N MET A 170 5.33 -19.38 -8.45
CA MET A 170 4.39 -20.43 -8.84
C MET A 170 2.96 -20.04 -8.44
N PRO A 171 2.00 -19.96 -9.38
CA PRO A 171 0.64 -19.54 -9.04
C PRO A 171 -0.16 -20.68 -8.38
N TYR A 172 -1.04 -20.33 -7.45
CA TYR A 172 -2.17 -21.18 -7.05
C TYR A 172 -3.46 -20.70 -7.73
N LYS A 173 -4.41 -21.61 -7.94
CA LYS A 173 -5.64 -21.35 -8.71
C LYS A 173 -6.89 -21.41 -7.83
N SER A 174 -7.90 -20.67 -8.23
CA SER A 174 -9.25 -20.75 -7.67
C SER A 174 -9.94 -22.05 -8.10
N CYS A 175 -10.72 -22.64 -7.20
CA CYS A 175 -11.57 -23.78 -7.55
C CYS A 175 -12.89 -23.27 -8.15
N TRP A 176 -12.99 -23.23 -9.48
CA TRP A 176 -14.20 -22.80 -10.19
C TRP A 176 -15.46 -23.64 -9.87
N ARG A 177 -15.30 -24.86 -9.32
CA ARG A 177 -16.42 -25.71 -8.88
C ARG A 177 -16.99 -25.33 -7.52
N ALA A 178 -16.30 -24.53 -6.71
CA ALA A 178 -16.73 -24.19 -5.35
C ALA A 178 -17.72 -23.02 -5.27
N PHE A 179 -18.05 -22.36 -6.38
CA PHE A 179 -19.05 -21.28 -6.39
C PHE A 179 -20.50 -21.76 -6.14
N TYR A 180 -20.72 -23.08 -6.14
CA TYR A 180 -21.94 -23.70 -5.65
C TYR A 180 -21.62 -24.46 -4.36
N LEU A 181 -22.16 -23.99 -3.24
CA LEU A 181 -22.25 -24.77 -2.01
C LEU A 181 -23.00 -26.08 -2.34
N THR A 182 -22.30 -27.21 -2.38
CA THR A 182 -22.94 -28.52 -2.34
C THR A 182 -23.25 -28.84 -0.88
N PRO A 183 -24.52 -29.08 -0.50
CA PRO A 183 -24.83 -29.62 0.82
C PRO A 183 -24.30 -31.07 0.88
N GLY A 184 -23.28 -31.32 1.70
CA GLY A 184 -22.94 -32.68 2.15
C GLY A 184 -21.61 -33.30 1.69
N GLY A 185 -20.61 -32.54 1.25
CA GLY A 185 -19.28 -33.09 0.90
C GLY A 185 -18.17 -32.63 1.84
N ASN A 186 -17.50 -33.56 2.54
CA ASN A 186 -16.28 -33.31 3.31
C ASN A 186 -15.09 -33.00 2.38
N THR A 187 -15.07 -31.82 1.77
CA THR A 187 -13.92 -31.33 1.00
C THR A 187 -13.49 -30.01 1.62
N VAL A 188 -12.35 -30.03 2.31
CA VAL A 188 -11.71 -28.81 2.82
C VAL A 188 -11.11 -28.08 1.62
N ALA A 189 -11.90 -27.21 0.99
CA ALA A 189 -11.41 -26.27 0.01
C ALA A 189 -10.75 -25.11 0.76
N TRP A 190 -9.45 -24.91 0.53
CA TRP A 190 -8.76 -23.67 0.89
C TRP A 190 -9.28 -22.55 -0.01
N CYS A 191 -10.42 -21.99 0.35
CA CYS A 191 -11.03 -20.87 -0.33
C CYS A 191 -10.45 -19.59 0.27
N VAL A 192 -9.40 -19.04 -0.35
CA VAL A 192 -8.94 -17.69 0.00
C VAL A 192 -9.92 -16.72 -0.65
N SER A 193 -10.83 -16.15 0.14
CA SER A 193 -11.79 -15.15 -0.33
C SER A 193 -11.04 -13.90 -0.78
N ALA A 194 -11.06 -13.60 -2.08
CA ALA A 194 -10.58 -12.34 -2.62
C ALA A 194 -11.70 -11.30 -2.54
N THR A 195 -11.68 -10.47 -1.49
CA THR A 195 -12.54 -9.28 -1.38
C THR A 195 -11.87 -8.13 -2.16
N PRO A 196 -12.60 -7.30 -2.92
CA PRO A 196 -12.01 -6.17 -3.65
C PRO A 196 -11.52 -5.08 -2.68
N ILE A 197 -10.27 -4.65 -2.84
CA ILE A 197 -9.55 -3.77 -1.91
C ILE A 197 -9.41 -2.35 -2.46
N SER A 198 -9.68 -1.36 -1.61
CA SER A 198 -9.36 0.05 -1.82
C SER A 198 -7.89 0.32 -1.46
N PHE A 199 -7.17 1.03 -2.32
CA PHE A 199 -5.75 1.32 -2.15
C PHE A 199 -5.48 2.26 -0.97
N CYS A 200 -4.90 1.73 0.11
CA CYS A 200 -4.10 2.49 1.06
C CYS A 200 -2.70 1.86 1.13
N SER A 201 -1.70 2.53 0.56
CA SER A 201 -0.31 2.06 0.56
C SER A 201 0.31 2.32 1.93
N SER A 202 0.04 1.46 2.91
CA SER A 202 0.74 1.46 4.20
C SER A 202 1.08 0.01 4.56
N PHE A 203 2.37 -0.25 4.74
CA PHE A 203 2.90 -1.60 4.90
C PHE A 203 3.07 -1.94 6.38
N LEU A 204 2.36 -2.96 6.87
CA LEU A 204 2.41 -3.40 8.26
C LEU A 204 3.36 -4.59 8.42
N VAL A 205 4.29 -4.51 9.37
CA VAL A 205 5.24 -5.59 9.67
C VAL A 205 5.03 -6.05 11.11
N PRO A 206 4.71 -7.33 11.36
CA PRO A 206 4.69 -7.85 12.72
C PRO A 206 6.13 -7.97 13.24
N SER A 207 6.39 -7.53 14.47
CA SER A 207 7.65 -7.74 15.16
C SER A 207 7.80 -9.23 15.50
N ARG A 208 8.87 -9.87 15.02
CA ARG A 208 9.37 -11.22 15.36
C ARG A 208 8.38 -12.11 16.15
N GLN A 209 7.63 -12.95 15.45
CA GLN A 209 7.09 -14.17 16.06
C GLN A 209 8.13 -15.28 15.93
N VAL A 210 8.72 -15.68 17.06
CA VAL A 210 9.36 -17.00 17.18
C VAL A 210 8.22 -18.02 17.14
N VAL A 211 8.09 -18.73 16.03
CA VAL A 211 7.13 -19.84 15.92
C VAL A 211 7.71 -21.00 16.72
N GLU A 212 7.19 -21.25 17.91
CA GLU A 212 7.50 -22.50 18.63
C GLU A 212 6.86 -23.70 17.92
N PRO A 213 7.61 -24.77 17.64
CA PRO A 213 7.04 -25.96 17.01
C PRO A 213 6.15 -26.73 17.98
N CYS A 214 4.93 -27.02 17.53
CA CYS A 214 3.96 -27.89 18.20
C CYS A 214 4.55 -29.32 18.38
N PRO A 215 4.30 -30.02 19.51
CA PRO A 215 4.93 -31.31 19.80
C PRO A 215 4.57 -32.40 18.78
N TRP A 216 5.61 -33.06 18.27
CA TRP A 216 5.61 -34.03 17.17
C TRP A 216 5.09 -35.42 17.58
N ASN A 217 4.24 -36.03 16.75
CA ASN A 217 3.70 -37.39 16.91
C ASN A 217 4.68 -38.44 16.28
N PRO A 218 5.11 -39.51 16.97
CA PRO A 218 6.27 -40.32 16.54
C PRO A 218 6.08 -41.28 15.35
N SER A 219 4.94 -41.28 14.66
CA SER A 219 4.60 -42.35 13.71
C SER A 219 4.80 -42.02 12.23
N VAL A 220 5.63 -41.03 11.88
CA VAL A 220 5.96 -40.74 10.47
C VAL A 220 7.46 -40.51 10.32
N HIS A 221 8.13 -41.36 9.53
CA HIS A 221 9.57 -41.23 9.26
C HIS A 221 9.90 -39.89 8.56
N PRO A 222 11.01 -39.20 8.92
CA PRO A 222 11.38 -37.94 8.29
C PRO A 222 12.08 -38.21 6.94
N GLY A 223 11.43 -37.78 5.85
CA GLY A 223 12.11 -37.50 4.59
C GLY A 223 12.89 -36.18 4.67
N PRO A 224 13.81 -35.92 3.73
CA PRO A 224 14.68 -34.75 3.78
C PRO A 224 13.88 -33.44 3.78
N VAL A 225 14.34 -32.48 4.59
CA VAL A 225 13.76 -31.14 4.72
C VAL A 225 13.92 -30.40 3.39
N SER A 226 12.87 -30.33 2.57
CA SER A 226 12.82 -29.47 1.40
C SER A 226 11.44 -28.81 1.25
N ASP A 227 11.47 -27.59 0.70
CA ASP A 227 10.35 -26.91 0.05
C ASP A 227 9.33 -26.18 0.93
N THR A 228 9.79 -25.20 1.72
CA THR A 228 8.89 -24.17 2.25
C THR A 228 8.65 -23.08 1.21
N TRP A 229 7.43 -22.99 0.70
CA TRP A 229 6.98 -21.87 -0.12
C TRP A 229 6.43 -20.75 0.78
N LEU A 230 6.81 -19.51 0.51
CA LEU A 230 6.18 -18.37 1.19
C LEU A 230 4.82 -18.12 0.53
N SER A 231 3.75 -18.48 1.24
CA SER A 231 2.39 -18.02 0.95
C SER A 231 2.16 -16.76 1.79
N MET A 232 2.13 -15.60 1.14
CA MET A 232 1.74 -14.37 1.82
C MET A 232 0.26 -14.12 1.55
N PRO A 233 -0.62 -14.13 2.57
CA PRO A 233 -1.88 -13.42 2.44
C PRO A 233 -1.57 -11.95 2.19
N LEU A 234 -2.42 -11.28 1.43
CA LEU A 234 -2.38 -9.84 1.23
C LEU A 234 -2.05 -9.12 2.54
N VAL A 235 -0.88 -8.48 2.63
CA VAL A 235 -0.66 -7.43 3.64
C VAL A 235 -1.27 -6.15 3.06
N GLN A 236 -2.57 -6.19 2.82
CA GLN A 236 -3.43 -5.04 2.62
C GLN A 236 -4.38 -5.05 3.79
N ALA A 237 -4.27 -4.03 4.62
CA ALA A 237 -5.04 -3.97 5.83
C ALA A 237 -6.49 -3.59 5.48
N GLU A 238 -7.42 -4.44 5.91
CA GLU A 238 -8.85 -4.33 5.64
C GLU A 238 -9.48 -3.31 6.59
N TYR A 239 -10.18 -2.30 6.04
CA TYR A 239 -11.21 -1.58 6.77
C TYR A 239 -12.54 -1.85 6.06
N THR A 240 -13.25 -2.87 6.50
CA THR A 240 -14.66 -3.03 6.14
C THR A 240 -15.46 -2.06 7.00
N GLY A 241 -15.90 -0.95 6.40
CA GLY A 241 -16.76 0.02 7.09
C GLY A 241 -18.01 -0.68 7.62
N THR A 242 -18.01 -1.03 8.90
CA THR A 242 -19.23 -1.43 9.60
C THR A 242 -19.98 -0.14 9.95
N PRO A 243 -21.27 -0.01 9.58
CA PRO A 243 -22.07 1.09 10.07
C PRO A 243 -22.17 0.99 11.59
N LEU A 244 -22.06 2.11 12.28
CA LEU A 244 -22.30 2.28 13.72
C LEU A 244 -23.59 1.55 14.13
N ALA A 245 -23.46 0.29 14.56
CA ALA A 245 -24.51 -0.39 15.29
C ALA A 245 -24.56 0.27 16.66
N LEU A 246 -25.63 1.03 16.89
CA LEU A 246 -26.05 1.50 18.20
C LEU A 246 -25.86 0.38 19.24
N LYS A 247 -24.88 0.52 20.13
CA LYS A 247 -24.75 -0.36 21.29
C LYS A 247 -26.00 -0.17 22.16
N PRO A 248 -26.76 -1.23 22.47
CA PRO A 248 -27.73 -1.15 23.55
C PRO A 248 -26.97 -0.92 24.86
N TRP A 249 -27.46 0.07 25.60
CA TRP A 249 -27.00 0.43 26.94
C TRP A 249 -27.26 -0.75 27.89
N SER A 250 -26.21 -1.49 28.26
CA SER A 250 -26.25 -2.44 29.37
C SER A 250 -25.39 -1.91 30.51
N GLY A 251 -25.99 -1.04 31.32
CA GLY A 251 -25.53 -0.83 32.69
C GLY A 251 -25.81 -2.08 33.50
N ALA A 252 -24.77 -2.81 33.89
CA ALA A 252 -24.75 -3.66 35.07
C ALA A 252 -23.29 -4.01 35.42
N SER A 253 -22.82 -3.49 36.55
CA SER A 253 -21.56 -3.84 37.18
C SER A 253 -21.56 -5.30 37.66
N PRO A 254 -20.42 -6.01 37.68
CA PRO A 254 -20.31 -7.33 38.30
C PRO A 254 -19.76 -7.21 39.73
N CYS A 255 -20.55 -7.66 40.72
CA CYS A 255 -20.18 -7.93 42.14
C CYS A 255 -21.50 -8.37 42.81
N LEU A 256 -21.70 -9.51 43.47
CA LEU A 256 -20.88 -10.29 44.41
C LEU A 256 -21.43 -11.72 44.51
N HIS A 257 -20.56 -12.65 44.89
CA HIS A 257 -20.92 -13.97 45.44
C HIS A 257 -21.73 -13.83 46.74
N GLY A 258 -22.71 -14.71 46.95
CA GLY A 258 -23.45 -14.84 48.21
C GLY A 258 -24.45 -16.00 48.17
N SER A 259 -24.16 -17.02 48.97
CA SER A 259 -24.81 -18.32 49.21
C SER A 259 -26.22 -18.29 49.82
N ALA A 260 -26.97 -19.40 49.61
CA ALA A 260 -28.06 -20.01 50.42
C ALA A 260 -29.20 -19.07 50.89
N GLU A 261 -30.49 -19.33 50.71
CA GLU A 261 -31.33 -20.55 50.71
C GLU A 261 -32.44 -20.47 49.65
#